data_AF-A0A3S0V726-F1
#
_entry.id   AF-A0A3S0V726-F1
#
_cell.length_a   1.000
_cell.length_b   1.000
_cell.length_c   1.000
_cell.angle_alpha   90.00
_cell.angle_beta   90.00
_cell.angle_gamma   90.00
#
_symmetry.space_group_name_H-M   'P 1'
#
loop_
_entity.id
_entity.type
_entity.pdbx_description
1 polymer ?
#
loop_
_entity_poly.entity_id
_entity_poly.type
_entity_poly.pdbx_seq_one_letter_code
_entity_poly.pdbx_strand_id
1 'polypeptide(L)'
;MYGFLEGVERRDALAYARSFARRTLKTSERCWYAVEPLWTGYLYEVHEGGPGRSFLPDLVTELDANPGGIALVPSGRRVFELTVRNGRPVGGLLPEAKSRQVQLQMAAMRPTAKVDGRAYGLVIPPWVTPDQVRLRTIRPTRRMRRVSTPVSVPLALSAVGFAAGLGLLTTGGGLYYWSPHRVPRPQLLTVDQMPHRQWEKALATIGPDSYVSKLEFRDGRWTIETATAR
;
A
#
# COMPACT_ATOMS: atom_id res chain seq x y z
N MET A 1 2.18 21.98 -11.73
CA MET A 1 1.74 23.33 -11.26
C MET A 1 2.78 23.86 -10.31
N TYR A 2 3.07 25.15 -10.36
CA TYR A 2 4.06 25.78 -9.50
C TYR A 2 3.46 27.00 -8.80
N GLY A 3 4.10 27.44 -7.72
CA GLY A 3 3.77 28.70 -7.06
C GLY A 3 4.85 29.09 -6.06
N PHE A 4 4.71 30.28 -5.49
CA PHE A 4 5.67 30.85 -4.54
C PHE A 4 4.97 31.32 -3.28
N LEU A 5 5.59 31.08 -2.14
CA LEU A 5 5.11 31.50 -0.82
C LEU A 5 6.20 32.31 -0.14
N GLU A 6 5.96 33.59 0.07
CA GLU A 6 6.90 34.52 0.69
C GLU A 6 6.74 34.55 2.21
N GLY A 7 7.86 34.63 2.95
CA GLY A 7 7.85 34.86 4.40
C GLY A 7 7.24 33.73 5.24
N VAL A 8 7.06 32.53 4.65
CA VAL A 8 6.54 31.36 5.36
C VAL A 8 7.68 30.44 5.79
N GLU A 9 7.47 29.67 6.84
CA GLU A 9 8.39 28.60 7.20
C GLU A 9 8.29 27.42 6.21
N ARG A 10 9.37 26.65 6.13
CA ARG A 10 9.41 25.44 5.29
C ARG A 10 8.28 24.45 5.60
N ARG A 11 7.92 24.31 6.89
CA ARG A 11 6.85 23.42 7.34
C ARG A 11 5.50 23.83 6.75
N ASP A 12 5.21 25.12 6.76
CA ASP A 12 3.97 25.68 6.23
C ASP A 12 3.92 25.62 4.72
N ALA A 13 5.04 25.89 4.04
CA ALA A 13 5.13 25.72 2.59
C ALA A 13 4.86 24.26 2.16
N LEU A 14 5.40 23.28 2.89
CA LEU A 14 5.13 21.86 2.66
C LEU A 14 3.67 21.50 2.92
N ALA A 15 3.10 21.99 4.03
CA ALA A 15 1.70 21.74 4.38
C ALA A 15 0.73 22.38 3.37
N TYR A 16 1.03 23.59 2.91
CA TYR A 16 0.30 24.30 1.88
C TYR A 16 0.35 23.55 0.55
N ALA A 17 1.55 23.22 0.04
CA ALA A 17 1.70 22.51 -1.24
C ALA A 17 0.96 21.17 -1.24
N ARG A 18 1.04 20.42 -0.12
CA ARG A 18 0.28 19.17 0.05
C ARG A 18 -1.23 19.40 0.05
N SER A 19 -1.71 20.38 0.79
CA SER A 19 -3.15 20.67 0.91
C SER A 19 -3.73 21.23 -0.39
N PHE A 20 -2.95 22.06 -1.09
CA PHE A 20 -3.26 22.54 -2.42
C PHE A 20 -3.41 21.37 -3.40
N ALA A 21 -2.44 20.45 -3.42
CA ALA A 21 -2.51 19.27 -4.27
C ALA A 21 -3.77 18.42 -4.01
N ARG A 22 -4.17 18.25 -2.74
CA ARG A 22 -5.38 17.49 -2.35
C ARG A 22 -6.68 18.14 -2.81
N ARG A 23 -6.75 19.47 -2.80
CA ARG A 23 -7.97 20.22 -3.14
C ARG A 23 -8.13 20.39 -4.65
N THR A 24 -7.02 20.54 -5.38
CA THR A 24 -7.04 20.94 -6.79
C THR A 24 -6.97 19.74 -7.74
N LEU A 25 -6.28 18.66 -7.36
CA LEU A 25 -6.02 17.53 -8.27
C LEU A 25 -7.04 16.41 -8.05
N LYS A 26 -7.41 15.71 -9.13
CA LYS A 26 -8.47 14.70 -9.10
C LYS A 26 -8.04 13.44 -8.35
N THR A 27 -6.79 13.01 -8.55
CA THR A 27 -6.31 11.73 -8.01
C THR A 27 -5.12 11.93 -7.09
N SER A 28 -5.39 12.19 -5.82
CA SER A 28 -4.35 12.44 -4.80
C SER A 28 -3.30 11.32 -4.67
N GLU A 29 -3.63 10.08 -5.05
CA GLU A 29 -2.75 8.91 -5.00
C GLU A 29 -1.57 8.94 -5.98
N ARG A 30 -1.77 9.64 -7.09
CA ARG A 30 -0.75 9.82 -8.13
C ARG A 30 -0.13 11.21 -8.07
N CYS A 31 -0.38 11.96 -7.00
CA CYS A 31 0.11 13.31 -6.86
C CYS A 31 1.41 13.37 -6.07
N TRP A 32 2.28 14.24 -6.53
CA TRP A 32 3.59 14.50 -5.94
C TRP A 32 3.75 15.99 -5.69
N TYR A 33 4.46 16.35 -4.63
CA TYR A 33 4.79 17.74 -4.33
C TYR A 33 6.24 17.88 -3.86
N ALA A 34 6.84 19.03 -4.17
CA ALA A 34 8.15 19.43 -3.70
C ALA A 34 8.14 20.92 -3.37
N VAL A 35 9.09 21.31 -2.53
CA VAL A 35 9.28 22.68 -2.07
C VAL A 35 10.79 22.91 -1.98
N GLU A 36 11.27 24.02 -2.53
CA GLU A 36 12.65 24.47 -2.43
C GLU A 36 12.71 25.94 -1.99
N PRO A 37 13.71 26.33 -1.18
CA PRO A 37 13.91 27.72 -0.79
C PRO A 37 14.31 28.56 -2.01
N LEU A 38 13.78 29.78 -2.10
CA LEU A 38 14.17 30.76 -3.10
C LEU A 38 13.99 32.17 -2.50
N TRP A 39 15.11 32.90 -2.37
CA TRP A 39 15.16 34.25 -1.78
C TRP A 39 14.47 34.34 -0.41
N THR A 40 13.38 35.11 -0.31
CA THR A 40 12.61 35.39 0.92
C THR A 40 11.51 34.35 1.19
N GLY A 41 11.45 33.27 0.42
CA GLY A 41 10.35 32.32 0.50
C GLY A 41 10.66 30.94 -0.06
N TYR A 42 9.59 30.26 -0.48
CA TYR A 42 9.62 28.90 -0.97
C TYR A 42 8.87 28.76 -2.29
N LEU A 43 9.57 28.24 -3.30
CA LEU A 43 8.97 27.80 -4.54
C LEU A 43 8.46 26.38 -4.36
N TYR A 44 7.20 26.13 -4.71
CA TYR A 44 6.60 24.81 -4.66
C TYR A 44 6.20 24.34 -6.05
N GLU A 45 6.20 23.02 -6.21
CA GLU A 45 5.83 22.32 -7.43
C GLU A 45 4.93 21.14 -7.06
N VAL A 46 3.86 20.96 -7.82
CA VAL A 46 2.91 19.87 -7.67
C VAL A 46 2.69 19.20 -9.02
N HIS A 47 2.83 17.88 -9.05
CA HIS A 47 2.61 17.04 -10.22
C HIS A 47 1.46 16.08 -10.00
N GLU A 48 0.58 15.96 -11.00
CA GLU A 48 -0.39 14.88 -11.11
C GLU A 48 0.16 13.83 -12.08
N GLY A 49 0.46 12.64 -11.57
CA GLY A 49 1.11 11.56 -12.32
C GLY A 49 2.62 11.75 -12.52
N GLY A 50 3.18 10.96 -13.43
CA GLY A 50 4.60 11.01 -13.78
C GLY A 50 5.54 10.37 -12.75
N PRO A 51 6.87 10.52 -12.95
CA PRO A 51 7.89 9.81 -12.19
C PRO A 51 8.13 10.36 -10.77
N GLY A 52 7.40 11.41 -10.35
CA GLY A 52 7.58 12.03 -9.03
C GLY A 52 8.96 12.66 -8.86
N ARG A 53 9.46 13.36 -9.89
CA ARG A 53 10.72 14.11 -9.84
C ARG A 53 10.45 15.60 -10.04
N SER A 54 11.23 16.41 -9.33
CA SER A 54 11.07 17.86 -9.23
C SER A 54 12.05 18.59 -10.12
N PHE A 55 11.58 19.62 -10.82
CA PHE A 55 12.43 20.56 -11.55
C PHE A 55 12.97 21.69 -10.66
N LEU A 56 12.45 21.83 -9.44
CA LEU A 56 12.77 22.95 -8.53
C LEU A 56 14.27 23.13 -8.22
N PRO A 57 15.08 22.09 -7.96
CA PRO A 57 16.48 22.30 -7.57
C PRO A 57 17.29 23.04 -8.65
N ASP A 58 17.18 22.57 -9.89
CA ASP A 58 17.83 23.17 -11.04
C ASP A 58 17.21 24.54 -11.35
N LEU A 59 15.87 24.65 -11.26
CA LEU A 59 15.14 25.89 -11.53
C LEU A 59 15.52 27.02 -10.55
N VAL A 60 15.60 26.73 -9.25
CA VAL A 60 16.00 27.68 -8.22
C VAL A 60 17.43 28.13 -8.46
N THR A 61 18.34 27.20 -8.74
CA THR A 61 19.75 27.52 -9.04
C THR A 61 19.86 28.48 -10.22
N GLU A 62 19.09 28.25 -11.28
CA GLU A 62 19.12 29.09 -12.47
C GLU A 62 18.43 30.45 -12.28
N LEU A 63 17.35 30.52 -11.52
CA LEU A 63 16.69 31.78 -11.19
C LEU A 63 17.53 32.67 -10.27
N ASP A 64 18.25 32.06 -9.32
CA ASP A 64 19.15 32.76 -8.42
C ASP A 64 20.37 33.32 -9.17
N ALA A 65 20.90 32.56 -10.13
CA ALA A 65 22.00 33.01 -10.98
C ALA A 65 21.59 34.06 -12.03
N ASN A 66 20.32 34.05 -12.46
CA ASN A 66 19.81 34.94 -13.52
C ASN A 66 18.50 35.63 -13.08
N PRO A 67 18.56 36.55 -12.10
CA PRO A 67 17.38 37.28 -11.65
C PRO A 67 16.81 38.11 -12.81
N GLY A 68 15.58 37.81 -13.23
CA GLY A 68 14.92 38.40 -14.40
C GLY A 68 14.77 37.45 -15.60
N GLY A 69 15.39 36.27 -15.55
CA GLY A 69 15.23 35.25 -16.59
C GLY A 69 13.81 34.67 -16.66
N ILE A 70 13.48 34.13 -17.83
CA ILE A 70 12.25 33.39 -18.09
C ILE A 70 12.58 31.89 -18.08
N ALA A 71 12.03 31.16 -17.12
CA ALA A 71 12.14 29.70 -17.09
C ALA A 71 10.89 29.05 -17.67
N LEU A 72 11.10 28.18 -18.65
CA LEU A 72 10.08 27.43 -19.38
C LEU A 72 10.19 25.97 -18.99
N VAL A 73 9.20 25.43 -18.27
CA VAL A 73 9.22 24.05 -17.79
C VAL A 73 8.06 23.26 -18.42
N PRO A 74 8.32 22.09 -19.03
CA PRO A 74 7.26 21.24 -19.57
C PRO A 74 6.32 20.76 -18.47
N SER A 75 5.01 20.88 -18.71
CA SER A 75 3.95 20.41 -17.82
C SER A 75 2.90 19.67 -18.64
N GLY A 76 3.24 18.44 -19.06
CA GLY A 76 2.41 17.63 -19.94
C GLY A 76 2.27 18.26 -21.33
N ARG A 77 1.05 18.55 -21.76
CA ARG A 77 0.76 19.20 -23.06
C ARG A 77 0.98 20.72 -23.07
N ARG A 78 1.28 21.32 -21.91
CA ARG A 78 1.49 22.76 -21.77
C ARG A 78 2.89 23.07 -21.27
N VAL A 79 3.29 24.32 -21.42
CA VAL A 79 4.53 24.85 -20.85
C VAL A 79 4.17 25.80 -19.74
N PHE A 80 4.83 25.62 -18.59
CA PHE A 80 4.79 26.57 -17.50
C PHE A 80 5.90 27.60 -17.70
N GLU A 81 5.53 28.86 -17.76
CA GLU A 81 6.45 29.98 -17.82
C GLU A 81 6.58 30.58 -16.43
N LEU A 82 7.80 30.74 -15.94
CA LEU A 82 8.13 31.37 -14.68
C LEU A 82 9.02 32.58 -14.97
N THR A 83 8.58 33.75 -14.53
CA THR A 83 9.28 35.03 -14.73
C THR A 83 9.47 35.71 -13.39
N VAL A 84 10.45 36.58 -13.27
CA VAL A 84 10.62 37.41 -12.06
C VAL A 84 10.03 38.78 -12.33
N ARG A 85 9.03 39.18 -11.55
CA ARG A 85 8.40 40.52 -11.62
C ARG A 85 8.48 41.17 -10.25
N ASN A 86 9.03 42.37 -10.17
CA ASN A 86 9.21 43.12 -8.92
C ASN A 86 9.90 42.28 -7.82
N GLY A 87 10.95 41.55 -8.19
CA GLY A 87 11.69 40.68 -7.26
C GLY A 87 10.95 39.39 -6.83
N ARG A 88 9.76 39.11 -7.39
CA ARG A 88 8.96 37.94 -7.06
C ARG A 88 8.82 36.99 -8.25
N PRO A 89 8.95 35.67 -8.05
CA PRO A 89 8.73 34.70 -9.11
C PRO A 89 7.22 34.55 -9.35
N VAL A 90 6.79 34.94 -10.54
CA VAL A 90 5.42 34.86 -11.03
C VAL A 90 5.39 33.93 -12.23
N GLY A 91 4.57 32.89 -12.15
CA GLY A 91 4.45 31.94 -13.24
C GLY A 91 3.02 31.64 -13.65
N GLY A 92 2.88 31.21 -14.89
CA GLY A 92 1.61 30.91 -15.52
C GLY A 92 1.75 29.79 -16.54
N LEU A 93 0.65 29.08 -16.78
CA LEU A 93 0.58 28.14 -17.89
C LEU A 93 0.37 28.93 -19.18
N LEU A 94 1.22 28.69 -20.17
CA LEU A 94 1.03 29.25 -21.49
C LEU A 94 -0.23 28.66 -22.15
N PRO A 95 -0.91 29.42 -23.02
CA PRO A 95 -1.97 28.89 -23.88
C PRO A 95 -1.47 27.67 -24.67
N GLU A 96 -2.38 26.78 -25.03
CA GLU A 96 -2.02 25.49 -25.65
C GLU A 96 -1.30 25.64 -26.99
N ALA A 97 -1.75 26.57 -27.84
CA ALA A 97 -1.09 26.88 -29.11
C ALA A 97 0.36 27.37 -28.91
N LYS A 98 0.57 28.33 -28.00
CA LYS A 98 1.90 28.86 -27.66
C LYS A 98 2.77 27.78 -27.00
N SER A 99 2.20 26.97 -26.12
CA SER A 99 2.89 25.84 -25.49
C SER A 99 3.42 24.87 -26.53
N ARG A 100 2.62 24.52 -27.54
CA ARG A 100 3.04 23.61 -28.62
C ARG A 100 4.20 24.18 -29.41
N GLN A 101 4.14 25.46 -29.77
CA GLN A 101 5.22 26.15 -30.46
C GLN A 101 6.52 26.15 -29.64
N VAL A 102 6.42 26.49 -28.35
CA VAL A 102 7.57 26.47 -27.43
C VAL A 102 8.12 25.06 -27.27
N GLN A 103 7.28 24.03 -27.14
CA GLN A 103 7.75 22.64 -27.04
C GLN A 103 8.46 22.16 -28.32
N LEU A 104 7.99 22.56 -29.50
CA LEU A 104 8.66 22.26 -30.77
C LEU A 104 10.01 22.98 -30.86
N GLN A 105 10.05 24.25 -30.46
CA GLN A 105 11.28 25.03 -30.35
C GLN A 105 12.26 24.39 -29.36
N MET A 106 11.79 23.99 -28.18
CA MET A 106 12.58 23.24 -27.20
C MET A 106 13.15 21.98 -27.84
N ALA A 107 12.31 21.15 -28.44
CA ALA A 107 12.73 19.89 -29.07
C ALA A 107 13.76 20.08 -30.20
N ALA A 108 13.67 21.18 -30.95
CA ALA A 108 14.64 21.54 -31.98
C ALA A 108 15.97 22.01 -31.38
N MET A 109 15.93 22.74 -30.26
CA MET A 109 17.10 23.27 -29.57
C MET A 109 17.82 22.26 -28.68
N ARG A 110 17.85 20.97 -29.06
CA ARG A 110 18.42 19.86 -28.27
C ARG A 110 19.68 20.31 -27.52
N PRO A 111 19.68 20.34 -26.18
CA PRO A 111 20.84 20.76 -25.44
C PRO A 111 22.01 19.82 -25.71
N THR A 112 23.20 20.39 -25.88
CA THR A 112 24.46 19.67 -26.18
C THR A 112 24.81 18.64 -25.10
N ALA A 113 24.34 18.85 -23.87
CA ALA A 113 24.47 17.89 -22.78
C ALA A 113 23.34 16.85 -22.86
N LYS A 114 23.68 15.60 -23.21
CA LYS A 114 22.79 14.41 -23.21
C LYS A 114 21.76 14.49 -22.08
N VAL A 115 20.52 14.77 -22.44
CA VAL A 115 19.37 14.57 -21.57
C VAL A 115 18.80 13.23 -22.00
N ASP A 116 19.01 12.19 -21.19
CA ASP A 116 18.72 10.78 -21.50
C ASP A 116 17.21 10.51 -21.69
N GLY A 117 16.61 11.05 -22.74
CA GLY A 117 15.19 10.90 -23.07
C GLY A 117 14.20 11.53 -22.07
N ARG A 118 14.68 12.36 -21.13
CA ARG A 118 13.84 12.99 -20.09
C ARG A 118 13.38 14.40 -20.50
N ALA A 119 12.20 14.80 -20.05
CA ALA A 119 11.72 16.17 -20.21
C ALA A 119 12.69 17.16 -19.54
N TYR A 120 12.96 18.28 -20.20
CA TYR A 120 13.81 19.34 -19.70
C TYR A 120 13.14 20.70 -19.84
N GLY A 121 13.43 21.60 -18.90
CA GLY A 121 13.09 23.02 -19.02
C GLY A 121 14.22 23.83 -19.67
N LEU A 122 13.88 25.04 -20.10
CA LEU A 122 14.82 26.02 -20.63
C LEU A 122 14.76 27.28 -19.78
N VAL A 123 15.90 27.93 -19.56
CA VAL A 123 15.95 29.29 -19.01
C VAL A 123 16.46 30.23 -20.08
N ILE A 124 15.73 31.31 -20.32
CA ILE A 124 16.10 32.42 -21.19
C ILE A 124 16.54 33.58 -20.26
N PRO A 125 17.85 33.88 -20.18
CA PRO A 125 18.33 34.99 -19.36
C PRO A 125 17.82 36.34 -19.88
N PRO A 126 17.68 37.36 -19.03
CA PRO A 126 17.05 38.64 -19.40
C PRO A 126 17.86 39.47 -20.40
N TRP A 127 19.17 39.23 -20.52
CA TRP A 127 20.08 39.94 -21.43
C TRP A 127 20.29 39.25 -22.78
N VAL A 128 19.53 38.18 -23.08
CA VAL A 128 19.77 37.34 -24.26
C VAL A 128 18.63 37.50 -25.25
N THR A 129 18.93 37.89 -26.50
CA THR A 129 17.98 37.77 -27.61
C THR A 129 17.68 36.30 -27.89
N PRO A 130 16.48 35.94 -28.39
CA PRO A 130 16.07 34.55 -28.66
C PRO A 130 17.07 33.71 -29.48
N ASP A 131 17.97 34.39 -30.17
CA ASP A 131 19.00 33.93 -31.08
C ASP A 131 20.37 33.67 -30.41
N GLN A 132 20.60 34.14 -29.18
CA GLN A 132 21.85 33.94 -28.42
C GLN A 132 21.69 33.04 -27.19
N VAL A 133 20.56 32.33 -27.07
CA VAL A 133 20.20 31.62 -25.84
C VAL A 133 21.19 30.51 -25.53
N ARG A 134 22.05 30.75 -24.53
CA ARG A 134 22.73 29.66 -23.79
C ARG A 134 21.68 28.93 -22.98
N LEU A 135 20.99 28.03 -23.66
CA LEU A 135 19.93 27.20 -23.12
C LEU A 135 20.50 26.27 -22.07
N ARG A 136 20.32 26.64 -20.80
CA ARG A 136 20.57 25.70 -19.71
C ARG A 136 19.36 24.81 -19.51
N THR A 137 19.64 23.53 -19.60
CA THR A 137 18.67 22.45 -19.40
C THR A 137 18.32 22.34 -17.92
N ILE A 138 17.07 22.61 -17.56
CA ILE A 138 16.54 22.29 -16.22
C ILE A 138 16.19 20.81 -16.19
N ARG A 139 16.80 20.03 -15.29
CA ARG A 139 16.57 18.58 -15.19
C ARG A 139 15.72 18.25 -13.96
N PRO A 140 14.89 17.21 -14.04
CA PRO A 140 14.16 16.72 -12.87
C PRO A 140 15.09 15.84 -12.02
N THR A 141 15.80 16.46 -11.08
CA THR A 141 16.90 15.84 -10.31
C THR A 141 16.43 15.20 -9.01
N ARG A 142 15.56 15.88 -8.24
CA ARG A 142 15.16 15.44 -6.89
C ARG A 142 13.84 14.67 -6.87
N ARG A 143 13.76 13.61 -6.07
CA ARG A 143 12.51 12.86 -5.83
C ARG A 143 11.54 13.69 -4.98
N MET A 144 10.30 13.79 -5.43
CA MET A 144 9.21 14.51 -4.76
C MET A 144 8.56 13.65 -3.67
N ARG A 145 7.78 14.30 -2.79
CA ARG A 145 6.97 13.63 -1.76
C ARG A 145 5.60 13.27 -2.33
N ARG A 146 5.05 12.11 -1.96
CA ARG A 146 3.66 11.75 -2.32
C ARG A 146 2.65 12.48 -1.45
N VAL A 147 1.54 12.91 -2.06
CA VAL A 147 0.45 13.60 -1.38
C VAL A 147 -0.33 12.66 -0.45
N SER A 148 -0.65 11.45 -0.93
CA SER A 148 -1.16 10.35 -0.12
C SER A 148 -0.02 9.41 0.29
N THR A 149 -0.15 8.83 1.48
CA THR A 149 0.67 7.68 1.87
C THR A 149 0.21 6.47 1.04
N PRO A 150 1.13 5.67 0.48
CA PRO A 150 0.79 4.59 -0.46
C PRO A 150 -0.11 3.51 0.14
N VAL A 151 -0.14 3.37 1.48
CA VAL A 151 -1.07 2.52 2.22
C VAL A 151 -1.36 3.22 3.55
N SER A 152 -2.61 3.25 4.00
CA SER A 152 -2.91 3.72 5.35
C SER A 152 -2.38 2.69 6.35
N VAL A 153 -1.65 3.12 7.39
CA VAL A 153 -1.14 2.21 8.45
C VAL A 153 -2.21 1.24 8.97
N PRO A 154 -3.48 1.65 9.15
CA PRO A 154 -4.56 0.73 9.53
C PRO A 154 -4.79 -0.40 8.51
N LEU A 155 -4.77 -0.10 7.21
CA LEU A 155 -4.97 -1.12 6.17
C LEU A 155 -3.83 -2.14 6.16
N ALA A 156 -2.59 -1.68 6.36
CA ALA A 156 -1.44 -2.57 6.45
C ALA A 156 -1.54 -3.50 7.68
N LEU A 157 -1.93 -2.97 8.83
CA LEU A 157 -2.15 -3.77 10.04
C LEU A 157 -3.28 -4.78 9.86
N SER A 158 -4.40 -4.38 9.26
CA SER A 158 -5.52 -5.28 8.98
C SER A 158 -5.13 -6.41 8.03
N ALA A 159 -4.34 -6.13 7.00
CA ALA A 159 -3.88 -7.16 6.05
C ALA A 159 -2.98 -8.21 6.74
N VAL A 160 -2.08 -7.76 7.63
CA VAL A 160 -1.23 -8.66 8.43
C VAL A 160 -2.08 -9.51 9.38
N GLY A 161 -3.03 -8.89 10.07
CA GLY A 161 -3.96 -9.61 10.96
C GLY A 161 -4.78 -10.67 10.23
N PHE A 162 -5.29 -10.34 9.04
CA PHE A 162 -6.02 -11.29 8.21
C PHE A 162 -5.16 -12.48 7.78
N ALA A 163 -3.93 -12.23 7.31
CA ALA A 163 -3.02 -13.29 6.90
C ALA A 163 -2.65 -14.22 8.07
N ALA A 164 -2.40 -13.66 9.26
CA ALA A 164 -2.14 -14.43 10.46
C ALA A 164 -3.35 -15.29 10.87
N GLY A 165 -4.56 -14.71 10.85
CA GLY A 165 -5.80 -15.45 11.14
C GLY A 165 -6.06 -16.58 10.16
N LEU A 166 -5.84 -16.34 8.85
CA LEU A 166 -5.97 -17.37 7.82
C LEU A 166 -4.96 -18.51 8.03
N GLY A 167 -3.71 -18.18 8.37
CA GLY A 167 -2.68 -19.17 8.70
C GLY A 167 -3.01 -20.05 9.91
N LEU A 168 -3.59 -19.45 10.96
CA LEU A 168 -4.05 -20.20 12.13
C LEU A 168 -5.23 -21.12 11.79
N LEU A 169 -6.19 -20.66 10.98
CA LEU A 169 -7.32 -21.48 10.55
C LEU A 169 -6.89 -22.67 9.69
N THR A 170 -5.99 -22.46 8.73
CA THR A 170 -5.52 -23.55 7.86
C THR A 170 -4.68 -24.56 8.63
N THR A 171 -3.82 -24.09 9.54
CA THR A 171 -3.01 -24.97 10.40
C THR A 171 -3.89 -25.74 11.38
N GLY A 172 -4.85 -25.07 12.04
CA GLY A 172 -5.79 -25.71 12.95
C GLY A 172 -6.69 -26.73 12.27
N GLY A 173 -7.22 -26.42 11.09
CA GLY A 173 -8.01 -27.37 10.29
C GLY A 173 -7.19 -28.57 9.81
N GLY A 174 -5.95 -28.35 9.38
CA GLY A 174 -5.03 -29.44 9.02
C GLY A 174 -4.68 -30.33 10.20
N LEU A 175 -4.39 -29.74 11.35
CA LEU A 175 -4.15 -30.47 12.60
C LEU A 175 -5.40 -31.23 13.06
N TYR A 176 -6.60 -30.67 12.92
CA TYR A 176 -7.85 -31.35 13.23
C TYR A 176 -8.07 -32.56 12.33
N TYR A 177 -7.86 -32.39 11.02
CA TYR A 177 -8.03 -33.48 10.04
C TYR A 177 -7.03 -34.63 10.23
N TRP A 178 -5.79 -34.32 10.60
CA TRP A 178 -4.75 -35.33 10.88
C TRP A 178 -4.69 -35.80 12.32
N SER A 179 -5.36 -35.11 13.24
CA SER A 179 -5.46 -35.58 14.61
C SER A 179 -6.17 -36.94 14.57
N PRO A 180 -5.63 -37.97 15.24
CA PRO A 180 -6.34 -39.20 15.47
C PRO A 180 -7.44 -38.94 16.49
N HIS A 181 -8.45 -38.17 16.09
CA HIS A 181 -9.70 -38.08 16.81
C HIS A 181 -10.23 -39.51 16.83
N ARG A 182 -10.25 -40.07 18.05
CA ARG A 182 -10.95 -41.31 18.36
C ARG A 182 -12.43 -41.02 18.16
N VAL A 183 -12.87 -40.99 16.90
CA VAL A 183 -14.29 -41.05 16.57
C VAL A 183 -14.80 -42.25 17.35
N PRO A 184 -15.83 -42.08 18.20
CA PRO A 184 -16.42 -43.21 18.90
C PRO A 184 -16.76 -44.24 17.83
N ARG A 185 -16.00 -45.35 17.81
CA ARG A 185 -16.33 -46.43 16.89
C ARG A 185 -17.68 -46.94 17.37
N PRO A 186 -18.71 -47.01 16.51
CA PRO A 186 -19.93 -47.69 16.90
C PRO A 186 -19.51 -49.11 17.30
N GLN A 187 -19.63 -49.43 18.59
CA GLN A 187 -19.48 -50.80 19.02
C GLN A 187 -20.65 -51.55 18.39
N LEU A 188 -20.33 -52.51 17.53
CA LEU A 188 -21.31 -53.46 17.01
C LEU A 188 -21.85 -54.24 18.19
N LEU A 189 -22.97 -53.77 18.76
CA LEU A 189 -23.73 -54.49 19.76
C LEU A 189 -24.39 -55.68 19.06
N THR A 190 -23.83 -56.87 19.24
CA THR A 190 -24.52 -58.09 18.84
C THR A 190 -25.73 -58.27 19.75
N VAL A 191 -26.93 -58.39 19.19
CA VAL A 191 -28.18 -58.51 19.97
C VAL A 191 -28.13 -59.68 20.95
N ASP A 192 -27.49 -60.79 20.59
CA ASP A 192 -27.33 -61.96 21.45
C ASP A 192 -26.38 -61.74 22.64
N GLN A 193 -25.56 -60.67 22.60
CA GLN A 193 -24.69 -60.26 23.69
C GLN A 193 -25.41 -59.34 24.68
N MET A 194 -26.71 -59.05 24.51
CA MET A 194 -27.42 -58.20 25.44
C MET A 194 -27.78 -58.95 26.74
N PRO A 195 -27.62 -58.34 27.93
CA PRO A 195 -27.84 -59.00 29.22
C PRO A 195 -29.20 -59.70 29.34
N HIS A 196 -30.27 -59.06 28.87
CA HIS A 196 -31.63 -59.59 28.97
C HIS A 196 -31.88 -60.81 28.06
N ARG A 197 -31.19 -60.90 26.91
CA ARG A 197 -31.29 -62.04 25.98
C ARG A 197 -30.65 -63.31 26.52
N GLN A 198 -29.69 -63.16 27.43
CA GLN A 198 -28.96 -64.27 28.03
C GLN A 198 -29.55 -64.72 29.37
N TRP A 199 -30.60 -64.05 29.84
CA TRP A 199 -31.15 -64.27 31.17
C TRP A 199 -31.68 -65.70 31.36
N GLU A 200 -32.35 -66.25 30.36
CA GLU A 200 -32.86 -67.64 30.43
C GLU A 200 -31.72 -68.66 30.53
N LYS A 201 -30.62 -68.46 29.78
CA LYS A 201 -29.43 -69.31 29.85
C LYS A 201 -28.74 -69.19 31.22
N ALA A 202 -28.73 -67.99 31.78
CA ALA A 202 -28.18 -67.74 33.11
C ALA A 202 -29.00 -68.49 34.19
N LEU A 203 -30.33 -68.37 34.15
CA LEU A 203 -31.22 -69.08 35.09
C LEU A 203 -31.11 -70.61 34.97
N ALA A 204 -30.96 -71.14 33.76
CA ALA A 204 -30.79 -72.58 33.55
C ALA A 204 -29.52 -73.17 34.19
N THR A 205 -28.54 -72.32 34.55
CA THR A 205 -27.30 -72.75 35.22
C THR A 205 -27.49 -72.95 36.73
N ILE A 206 -28.60 -72.48 37.31
CA ILE A 206 -28.89 -72.57 38.74
C ILE A 206 -29.66 -73.87 39.00
N GLY A 207 -29.03 -74.81 39.71
CA GLY A 207 -29.66 -76.07 40.10
C GLY A 207 -30.61 -75.91 41.31
N PRO A 208 -31.51 -76.87 41.55
CA PRO A 208 -32.55 -76.79 42.58
C PRO A 208 -32.01 -76.65 44.01
N ASP A 209 -30.80 -77.15 44.29
CA ASP A 209 -30.16 -77.13 45.62
C ASP A 209 -29.03 -76.08 45.72
N SER A 210 -29.01 -75.10 44.82
CA SER A 210 -27.98 -74.06 44.77
C SER A 210 -28.60 -72.66 44.74
N TYR A 211 -27.91 -71.70 45.37
CA TYR A 211 -28.23 -70.27 45.25
C TYR A 211 -27.08 -69.51 44.59
N VAL A 212 -27.39 -68.38 43.97
CA VAL A 212 -26.40 -67.52 43.33
C VAL A 212 -25.68 -66.71 44.40
N SER A 213 -24.36 -66.90 44.53
CA SER A 213 -23.52 -66.12 45.44
C SER A 213 -22.96 -64.86 44.77
N LYS A 214 -22.75 -64.88 43.44
CA LYS A 214 -22.30 -63.74 42.66
C LYS A 214 -22.81 -63.79 41.22
N LEU A 215 -23.20 -62.63 40.71
CA LEU A 215 -23.66 -62.43 39.33
C LEU A 215 -22.95 -61.22 38.71
N GLU A 216 -22.17 -61.44 37.66
CA GLU A 216 -21.38 -60.39 36.99
C GLU A 216 -21.60 -60.44 35.48
N PHE A 217 -21.88 -59.29 34.85
CA PHE A 217 -21.98 -59.20 33.39
C PHE A 217 -20.71 -58.57 32.84
N ARG A 218 -19.89 -59.36 32.15
CA ARG A 218 -18.58 -58.94 31.64
C ARG A 218 -18.32 -59.52 30.26
N ASP A 219 -17.69 -58.74 29.39
CA ASP A 219 -17.31 -59.14 28.03
C ASP A 219 -18.47 -59.76 27.20
N GLY A 220 -19.68 -59.24 27.42
CA GLY A 220 -20.89 -59.67 26.71
C GLY A 220 -21.49 -60.99 27.23
N ARG A 221 -21.14 -61.46 28.43
CA ARG A 221 -21.68 -62.69 29.04
C ARG A 221 -21.99 -62.55 30.53
N TRP A 222 -23.00 -63.26 31.00
CA TRP A 222 -23.22 -63.48 32.44
C TRP A 222 -22.23 -64.51 32.98
N THR A 223 -21.57 -64.18 34.09
CA THR A 223 -20.80 -65.11 34.92
C THR A 223 -21.55 -65.29 36.24
N ILE A 224 -21.83 -66.53 36.59
CA ILE A 224 -22.63 -66.91 37.76
C ILE A 224 -21.77 -67.81 38.64
N GLU A 225 -21.59 -67.40 39.89
CA GLU A 225 -21.01 -68.24 40.93
C GLU A 225 -22.15 -68.74 41.81
N THR A 226 -22.22 -70.06 42.02
CA THR A 226 -23.25 -70.71 42.84
C THR A 226 -22.66 -71.31 44.10
N ALA A 227 -23.46 -71.33 45.17
CA ALA A 227 -23.15 -71.99 46.43
C ALA A 227 -24.28 -72.96 46.81
N THR A 228 -23.94 -74.09 47.43
CA THR A 228 -24.92 -75.11 47.83
C THR A 228 -25.62 -74.70 49.13
N ALA A 229 -26.95 -74.82 49.17
CA ALA A 229 -27.68 -74.69 50.41
C ALA A 229 -27.38 -75.91 51.30
N ARG A 230 -26.75 -75.69 52.46
CA ARG A 230 -26.53 -76.74 53.48
C ARG A 230 -27.74 -76.84 54.40
#